data_AF-A0AAD5HFG7-F1
#
_entry.id   AF-A0AAD5HFG7-F1
#
_cell.length_a   1.000
_cell.length_b   1.000
_cell.length_c   1.000
_cell.angle_alpha   90.00
_cell.angle_beta   90.00
_cell.angle_gamma   90.00
#
_symmetry.space_group_name_H-M   'P 1'
#
loop_
_entity.id
_entity.type
_entity.pdbx_description
1 polymer ?
#
loop_
_entity_poly.entity_id
_entity_poly.type
_entity_poly.pdbx_seq_one_letter_code
_entity_poly.pdbx_strand_id
1 'polypeptide(L)'
;MASITDLVVSTVFYLTELTLPIPLPYISSISLLSFLHAVQVSQAYRNILKENHVRIGWFQGLFAIIMMAAGGGSTVCLLRGEPVGILRNDAFWAVYGGVYFLTFSNEYFFSLLNAIPQALLQPILIVADGVLRGVAVAKIGVDGVRLGDIGPGKYVAMLLCGTLCGGGGGIWAGKQARC
;
A
#
# COMPACT_ATOMS: atom_id res chain seq x y z
N MET A 1 27.63 12.57 17.97
CA MET A 1 27.13 11.18 18.03
C MET A 1 25.73 11.23 17.45
N ALA A 2 25.52 10.72 16.23
CA ALA A 2 24.18 10.73 15.64
C ALA A 2 23.26 9.88 16.53
N SER A 3 22.09 10.40 16.90
CA SER A 3 21.16 9.62 17.71
C SER A 3 20.63 8.46 16.85
N ILE A 4 20.26 7.34 17.49
CA ILE A 4 19.65 6.19 16.79
C ILE A 4 18.44 6.65 15.97
N THR A 5 17.69 7.63 16.49
CA THR A 5 16.59 8.31 15.80
C THR A 5 17.02 8.95 14.48
N ASP A 6 18.16 9.63 14.40
CA ASP A 6 18.64 10.27 13.18
C ASP A 6 19.02 9.24 12.10
N LEU A 7 19.60 8.12 12.52
CA LEU A 7 19.93 7.01 11.62
C LEU A 7 18.66 6.35 11.05
N VAL A 8 17.66 6.12 11.90
CA VAL A 8 16.37 5.54 11.48
C VAL A 8 15.66 6.49 10.52
N VAL A 9 15.58 7.77 10.85
CA VAL A 9 14.90 8.78 10.04
C VAL A 9 15.56 8.90 8.66
N SER A 10 16.89 9.03 8.61
CA SER A 10 17.63 9.12 7.34
C SER A 10 17.43 7.86 6.48
N THR A 11 17.53 6.67 7.07
CA THR A 11 17.31 5.40 6.35
C THR A 11 15.89 5.30 5.77
N VAL A 12 14.88 5.69 6.55
CA VAL A 12 13.48 5.70 6.08
C VAL A 12 13.28 6.68 4.93
N PHE A 13 13.86 7.89 5.02
CA PHE A 13 13.78 8.86 3.93
C PHE A 13 14.44 8.35 2.64
N TYR A 14 15.65 7.78 2.74
CA TYR A 14 16.33 7.17 1.59
C TYR A 14 15.50 6.05 0.95
N LEU A 15 14.85 5.21 1.75
CA LEU A 15 13.98 4.14 1.24
C LEU A 15 12.74 4.71 0.54
N THR A 16 12.18 5.81 1.03
CA THR A 16 11.01 6.46 0.39
C THR A 16 11.34 7.16 -0.92
N GLU A 17 12.56 7.64 -1.07
CA GLU A 17 13.04 8.30 -2.30
C GLU A 17 13.57 7.32 -3.36
N LEU A 18 13.74 6.05 -2.99
CA LEU A 18 14.23 5.04 -3.90
C LEU A 18 13.20 4.76 -5.00
N THR A 19 13.53 5.20 -6.20
CA THR A 19 12.72 5.02 -7.40
C THR A 19 13.46 4.20 -8.44
N LEU A 20 12.72 3.34 -9.13
CA LEU A 20 13.22 2.58 -10.27
C LEU A 20 12.85 3.35 -11.55
N PRO A 21 13.85 3.73 -12.39
CA PRO A 21 13.57 4.32 -13.69
C PRO A 21 12.99 3.24 -14.61
N ILE A 22 11.85 3.53 -15.22
CA ILE A 22 11.22 2.63 -16.18
C ILE A 22 10.92 3.43 -17.44
N PRO A 23 11.29 2.94 -18.64
CA PRO A 23 11.06 3.66 -19.89
C PRO A 23 9.61 3.47 -20.37
N LEU A 24 8.63 3.95 -19.60
CA LEU A 24 7.22 4.00 -20.01
C LEU A 24 6.84 5.42 -20.43
N PRO A 25 6.02 5.60 -21.50
CA PRO A 25 5.77 6.90 -22.13
C PRO A 25 5.10 7.95 -21.23
N TYR A 26 4.52 7.55 -20.09
CA TYR A 26 3.82 8.45 -19.15
C TYR A 26 4.29 8.33 -17.70
N ILE A 27 5.22 7.42 -17.40
CA ILE A 27 5.69 7.15 -16.03
C ILE A 27 7.21 7.07 -16.08
N SER A 28 7.87 8.13 -15.61
CA SER A 28 9.33 8.24 -15.62
C SER A 28 10.00 7.41 -14.52
N SER A 29 9.30 7.17 -13.42
CA SER A 29 9.85 6.47 -12.26
C SER A 29 8.75 5.84 -11.40
N ILE A 30 9.07 4.69 -10.79
CA ILE A 30 8.17 3.98 -9.88
C ILE A 30 8.87 3.86 -8.51
N SER A 31 8.16 4.18 -7.43
CA SER A 31 8.68 3.95 -6.07
C SER A 31 8.86 2.46 -5.81
N LEU A 32 10.07 2.06 -5.38
CA LEU A 32 10.35 0.66 -5.05
C LEU A 32 9.45 0.17 -3.91
N LEU A 33 9.19 1.02 -2.90
CA LEU A 33 8.32 0.67 -1.78
C LEU A 33 6.89 0.35 -2.26
N SER A 34 6.33 1.20 -3.14
CA SER A 34 5.00 0.96 -3.72
C SER A 34 4.95 -0.33 -4.52
N PHE A 35 6.02 -0.65 -5.26
CA PHE A 35 6.13 -1.92 -5.98
C PHE A 35 6.19 -3.13 -5.03
N LEU A 36 7.06 -3.09 -4.02
CA LEU A 36 7.18 -4.16 -3.02
C LEU A 36 5.87 -4.39 -2.27
N HIS A 37 5.20 -3.31 -1.85
CA HIS A 37 3.91 -3.41 -1.21
C HIS A 37 2.82 -3.94 -2.17
N ALA A 38 2.81 -3.51 -3.44
CA ALA A 38 1.89 -4.08 -4.43
C ALA A 38 2.12 -5.59 -4.64
N VAL A 39 3.37 -6.05 -4.63
CA VAL A 39 3.73 -7.49 -4.67
C VAL A 39 3.18 -8.20 -3.45
N GLN A 40 3.43 -7.66 -2.25
CA GLN A 40 2.94 -8.24 -1.00
C GLN A 40 1.41 -8.37 -0.97
N VAL A 41 0.69 -7.31 -1.33
CA VAL A 41 -0.78 -7.30 -1.35
C VAL A 41 -1.31 -8.29 -2.40
N SER A 42 -0.72 -8.32 -3.59
CA SER A 42 -1.14 -9.24 -4.66
C SER A 42 -0.88 -10.70 -4.31
N GLN A 43 0.28 -11.00 -3.71
CA GLN A 43 0.59 -12.34 -3.19
C GLN A 43 -0.36 -12.74 -2.07
N ALA A 44 -0.58 -11.86 -1.09
CA ALA A 44 -1.49 -12.11 0.02
C ALA A 44 -2.90 -12.41 -0.51
N TYR A 45 -3.40 -11.62 -1.46
CA TYR A 45 -4.70 -11.82 -2.07
C TYR A 45 -4.78 -13.15 -2.83
N ARG A 46 -3.79 -13.47 -3.69
CA ARG A 46 -3.76 -14.75 -4.41
C ARG A 46 -3.67 -15.96 -3.46
N ASN A 47 -2.91 -15.84 -2.38
CA ASN A 47 -2.78 -16.88 -1.35
C ASN A 47 -4.08 -17.10 -0.56
N ILE A 48 -4.85 -16.05 -0.29
CA ILE A 48 -6.18 -16.16 0.34
C ILE A 48 -7.14 -16.91 -0.58
N LEU A 49 -7.10 -16.61 -1.88
CA LEU A 49 -7.98 -17.21 -2.86
C LEU A 49 -7.65 -18.68 -3.16
N LYS A 50 -6.39 -19.08 -3.01
CA LYS A 50 -5.92 -20.44 -3.35
C LYS A 50 -6.44 -20.83 -4.74
N GLU A 51 -7.07 -22.00 -4.89
CA GLU A 51 -7.63 -22.49 -6.16
C GLU A 51 -8.79 -21.63 -6.71
N ASN A 52 -9.45 -20.83 -5.87
CA ASN A 52 -10.57 -19.99 -6.29
C ASN A 52 -10.15 -18.75 -7.09
N HIS A 53 -8.85 -18.48 -7.24
CA HIS A 53 -8.36 -17.33 -8.00
C HIS A 53 -8.81 -17.31 -9.46
N VAL A 54 -9.07 -18.49 -10.06
CA VAL A 54 -9.54 -18.64 -11.45
C VAL A 54 -11.02 -18.28 -11.61
N ARG A 55 -11.79 -18.28 -10.52
CA ARG A 55 -13.25 -18.05 -10.53
C ARG A 55 -13.64 -16.59 -10.36
N ILE A 56 -12.70 -15.72 -10.00
CA ILE A 56 -12.98 -14.32 -9.69
C ILE A 56 -12.85 -13.49 -10.95
N GLY A 57 -13.83 -12.61 -11.17
CA GLY A 57 -13.80 -11.66 -12.28
C GLY A 57 -12.57 -10.78 -12.20
N TRP A 58 -11.94 -10.50 -13.33
CA TRP A 58 -10.65 -9.81 -13.37
C TRP A 58 -10.69 -8.44 -12.68
N PHE A 59 -11.74 -7.65 -12.94
CA PHE A 59 -11.97 -6.37 -12.28
C PHE A 59 -12.35 -6.48 -10.80
N GLN A 60 -13.01 -7.57 -10.40
CA GLN A 60 -13.33 -7.81 -9.00
C GLN A 60 -12.06 -8.05 -8.18
N GLY A 61 -11.12 -8.84 -8.71
CA GLY A 61 -9.82 -9.07 -8.07
C GLY A 61 -8.95 -7.81 -8.06
N LEU A 62 -8.94 -7.04 -9.15
CA LEU A 62 -8.24 -5.76 -9.21
C LEU A 62 -8.78 -4.78 -8.17
N PHE A 63 -10.11 -4.65 -8.08
CA PHE A 63 -10.76 -3.82 -7.08
C PHE A 63 -10.40 -4.25 -5.66
N ALA A 64 -10.40 -5.56 -5.38
CA ALA A 64 -9.99 -6.08 -4.07
C ALA A 64 -8.56 -5.68 -3.70
N ILE A 65 -7.60 -5.78 -4.63
CA ILE A 65 -6.22 -5.36 -4.39
C ILE A 65 -6.10 -3.86 -4.13
N ILE A 66 -6.81 -3.04 -4.90
CA ILE A 66 -6.81 -1.58 -4.71
C ILE A 66 -7.34 -1.23 -3.31
N MET A 67 -8.42 -1.89 -2.88
CA MET A 67 -9.00 -1.66 -1.55
C MET A 67 -8.11 -2.19 -0.43
N MET A 68 -7.41 -3.32 -0.63
CA MET A 68 -6.43 -3.83 0.34
C MET A 68 -5.21 -2.91 0.48
N ALA A 69 -4.74 -2.34 -0.63
CA ALA A 69 -3.60 -1.44 -0.65
C ALA A 69 -3.91 -0.04 -0.11
N ALA A 70 -5.07 0.50 -0.47
CA ALA A 70 -5.34 1.92 -0.31
C ALA A 70 -6.66 2.23 0.43
N GLY A 71 -7.35 1.22 0.94
CA GLY A 71 -8.62 1.37 1.65
C GLY A 71 -8.54 2.30 2.86
N GLY A 72 -7.41 2.33 3.58
CA GLY A 72 -7.20 3.27 4.70
C GLY A 72 -7.23 4.73 4.27
N GLY A 73 -6.41 5.08 3.26
CA GLY A 73 -6.38 6.43 2.70
C GLY A 73 -7.73 6.84 2.09
N SER A 74 -8.36 5.95 1.32
CA SER A 74 -9.70 6.19 0.76
C SER A 74 -10.74 6.50 1.84
N THR A 75 -10.76 5.71 2.93
CA THR A 75 -11.74 5.89 4.02
C THR A 75 -11.55 7.24 4.69
N VAL A 76 -10.29 7.65 4.91
CA VAL A 76 -9.98 8.94 5.51
C VAL A 76 -10.38 10.10 4.59
N CYS A 77 -10.11 10.02 3.29
CA CYS A 77 -10.58 11.02 2.32
C CYS A 77 -12.11 11.13 2.34
N LEU A 78 -12.82 9.99 2.34
CA LEU A 78 -14.29 9.97 2.41
C LEU A 78 -14.83 10.63 3.69
N LEU A 79 -14.23 10.33 4.85
CA LEU A 79 -14.62 10.95 6.13
C LEU A 79 -14.36 12.45 6.19
N ARG A 80 -13.34 12.91 5.47
CA ARG A 80 -12.98 14.33 5.35
C ARG A 80 -13.79 15.06 4.29
N GLY A 81 -14.59 14.36 3.50
CA GLY A 81 -15.30 14.94 2.35
C GLY A 81 -14.37 15.32 1.18
N GLU A 82 -13.17 14.74 1.14
CA GLU A 82 -12.16 14.99 0.12
C GLU A 82 -12.24 13.96 -1.01
N PRO A 83 -11.83 14.33 -2.24
CA PRO A 83 -11.76 13.38 -3.34
C PRO A 83 -10.79 12.24 -3.00
N VAL A 84 -11.15 11.02 -3.39
CA VAL A 84 -10.32 9.83 -3.19
C VAL A 84 -9.05 9.94 -4.03
N GLY A 85 -7.93 10.31 -3.39
CA GLY A 85 -6.68 10.65 -4.07
C GLY A 85 -6.10 9.54 -4.97
N ILE A 86 -6.46 8.28 -4.71
CA ILE A 86 -6.04 7.12 -5.50
C ILE A 86 -6.56 7.19 -6.93
N LEU A 87 -7.75 7.75 -7.15
CA LEU A 87 -8.34 7.88 -8.48
C LEU A 87 -7.55 8.85 -9.37
N ARG A 88 -6.75 9.75 -8.78
CA ARG A 88 -5.93 10.73 -9.49
C ARG A 88 -4.48 10.28 -9.72
N ASN A 89 -4.06 9.17 -9.10
CA ASN A 89 -2.66 8.76 -9.09
C ASN A 89 -2.36 7.71 -10.15
N ASP A 90 -1.92 8.13 -11.32
CA ASP A 90 -1.60 7.23 -12.45
C ASP A 90 -0.49 6.22 -12.09
N ALA A 91 0.50 6.64 -11.32
CA ALA A 91 1.58 5.76 -10.86
C ALA A 91 1.04 4.65 -9.93
N PHE A 92 0.04 4.96 -9.10
CA PHE A 92 -0.63 3.94 -8.30
C PHE A 92 -1.30 2.90 -9.20
N TRP A 93 -2.09 3.33 -10.18
CA TRP A 93 -2.78 2.40 -11.08
C TRP A 93 -1.83 1.53 -11.89
N ALA A 94 -0.74 2.10 -12.38
CA ALA A 94 0.27 1.36 -13.12
C ALA A 94 0.99 0.31 -12.26
N VAL A 95 1.36 0.66 -11.03
CA VAL A 95 2.06 -0.26 -10.13
C VAL A 95 1.14 -1.38 -9.66
N TYR A 96 -0.01 -1.04 -9.06
CA TYR A 96 -0.89 -2.05 -8.48
C TYR A 96 -1.63 -2.85 -9.55
N GLY A 97 -2.04 -2.21 -10.65
CA GLY A 97 -2.63 -2.88 -11.80
C GLY A 97 -1.63 -3.76 -12.54
N GLY A 98 -0.40 -3.26 -12.75
CA GLY A 98 0.67 -4.02 -13.40
C GLY A 98 1.10 -5.24 -12.58
N VAL A 99 1.31 -5.07 -11.27
CA VAL A 99 1.66 -6.19 -10.39
C VAL A 99 0.50 -7.18 -10.27
N TYR A 100 -0.75 -6.73 -10.20
CA TYR A 100 -1.91 -7.62 -10.26
C TYR A 100 -1.93 -8.44 -11.56
N PHE A 101 -1.74 -7.77 -12.70
CA PHE A 101 -1.68 -8.43 -14.00
C PHE A 101 -0.58 -9.50 -14.04
N LEU A 102 0.64 -9.15 -13.63
CA LEU A 102 1.75 -10.10 -13.57
C LEU A 102 1.47 -11.26 -12.62
N THR A 103 0.86 -10.97 -11.47
CA THR A 103 0.60 -11.98 -10.44
C THR A 103 -0.53 -12.93 -10.82
N PHE A 104 -1.56 -12.49 -11.54
CA PHE A 104 -2.73 -13.34 -11.85
C PHE A 104 -2.71 -13.90 -13.27
N SER A 105 -2.09 -13.21 -14.24
CA SER A 105 -2.02 -13.68 -15.63
C SER A 105 -0.78 -14.54 -15.91
N ASN A 106 0.27 -14.48 -15.07
CA ASN A 106 1.52 -15.21 -15.30
C ASN A 106 1.88 -16.12 -14.11
N GLU A 107 1.70 -17.43 -14.28
CA GLU A 107 2.05 -18.43 -13.27
C GLU A 107 3.55 -18.51 -12.98
N TYR A 108 4.41 -18.20 -13.95
CA TYR A 108 5.86 -18.17 -13.76
C TYR A 108 6.27 -17.05 -12.80
N PHE A 109 5.64 -15.87 -12.91
CA PHE A 109 5.93 -14.76 -12.02
C PHE A 109 5.57 -15.09 -10.56
N PHE A 110 4.40 -15.68 -10.35
CA PHE A 110 3.98 -16.11 -9.01
C PHE A 110 4.83 -17.27 -8.46
N SER A 111 5.23 -18.21 -9.32
CA SER A 111 6.13 -19.30 -8.93
C SER A 111 7.53 -18.79 -8.58
N LEU A 112 8.06 -17.81 -9.32
CA LEU A 112 9.33 -17.16 -9.03
C LEU A 112 9.28 -16.41 -7.69
N LEU A 113 8.19 -15.70 -7.44
CA LEU A 113 7.94 -15.04 -6.17
C LEU A 113 7.89 -16.03 -4.99
N ASN A 114 7.37 -17.24 -5.20
CA ASN A 114 7.35 -18.30 -4.18
C ASN A 114 8.67 -19.08 -4.07
N ALA A 115 9.50 -19.06 -5.12
CA ALA A 115 10.83 -19.68 -5.12
C ALA A 115 11.84 -18.92 -4.26
N ILE A 116 11.62 -17.62 -4.05
CA ILE A 116 12.45 -16.81 -3.14
C ILE A 116 12.20 -17.30 -1.70
N PRO A 117 13.25 -17.55 -0.90
CA PRO A 117 13.10 -17.96 0.49
C PRO A 117 12.25 -16.96 1.27
N GLN A 118 11.12 -17.43 1.81
CA GLN A 118 10.18 -16.59 2.56
C GLN A 118 10.85 -15.93 3.79
N ALA A 119 11.88 -16.57 4.36
CA ALA A 119 12.68 -16.02 5.45
C ALA A 119 13.41 -14.71 5.09
N LEU A 120 13.69 -14.47 3.80
CA LEU A 120 14.33 -13.24 3.32
C LEU A 120 13.31 -12.27 2.73
N LEU A 121 12.32 -12.79 1.99
CA LEU A 121 11.33 -11.95 1.31
C LEU A 121 10.35 -11.29 2.30
N GLN A 122 9.84 -12.05 3.28
CA GLN A 122 8.81 -11.57 4.20
C GLN A 122 9.26 -10.35 5.02
N PRO A 123 10.47 -10.34 5.64
CA PRO A 123 10.92 -9.15 6.37
C PRO A 123 10.99 -7.90 5.50
N ILE A 124 11.45 -8.01 4.25
CA ILE A 124 11.57 -6.86 3.33
C ILE A 124 10.18 -6.32 2.99
N LEU A 125 9.23 -7.19 2.66
CA LEU A 125 7.86 -6.80 2.36
C LEU A 125 7.17 -6.15 3.56
N ILE A 126 7.33 -6.73 4.76
CA ILE A 126 6.78 -6.19 6.00
C ILE A 126 7.38 -4.82 6.33
N VAL A 127 8.68 -4.63 6.14
CA VAL A 127 9.32 -3.31 6.33
C VAL A 127 8.77 -2.30 5.32
N ALA A 128 8.63 -2.68 4.05
CA ALA A 128 8.10 -1.79 3.02
C ALA A 128 6.65 -1.36 3.32
N ASP A 129 5.79 -2.30 3.71
CA ASP A 129 4.42 -2.03 4.16
C ASP A 129 4.37 -1.18 5.43
N GLY A 130 5.21 -1.48 6.42
CA GLY A 130 5.32 -0.70 7.65
C GLY A 130 5.72 0.75 7.40
N VAL A 131 6.69 0.99 6.52
CA VAL A 131 7.12 2.34 6.13
C VAL A 131 5.99 3.08 5.41
N LEU A 132 5.36 2.47 4.40
CA LEU A 132 4.28 3.11 3.65
C LEU A 132 3.07 3.42 4.55
N ARG A 133 2.70 2.52 5.46
CA ARG A 133 1.64 2.76 6.43
C ARG A 133 2.01 3.88 7.41
N GLY A 134 3.24 3.89 7.92
CA GLY A 134 3.73 4.96 8.78
C GLY A 134 3.65 6.33 8.10
N VAL A 135 4.07 6.40 6.83
CA VAL A 135 3.96 7.61 6.01
C VAL A 135 2.49 7.99 5.78
N ALA A 136 1.60 7.03 5.51
CA ALA A 136 0.18 7.30 5.32
C ALA A 136 -0.49 7.82 6.60
N VAL A 137 -0.18 7.24 7.76
CA VAL A 137 -0.67 7.70 9.07
C VAL A 137 -0.22 9.13 9.33
N ALA A 138 1.05 9.45 9.09
CA ALA A 138 1.59 10.79 9.30
C ALA A 138 1.00 11.79 8.30
N LYS A 139 1.14 11.54 6.99
CA LYS A 139 0.80 12.51 5.93
C LYS A 139 -0.70 12.62 5.65
N ILE A 140 -1.40 11.49 5.49
CA ILE A 140 -2.82 11.48 5.10
C ILE A 140 -3.71 11.54 6.35
N GLY A 141 -3.32 10.84 7.42
CA GLY A 141 -4.07 10.80 8.67
C GLY A 141 -3.92 12.09 9.50
N VAL A 142 -2.75 12.27 10.11
CA VAL A 142 -2.53 13.34 11.10
C VAL A 142 -2.35 14.70 10.43
N ASP A 143 -1.41 14.82 9.49
CA ASP A 143 -1.13 16.08 8.80
C ASP A 143 -2.28 16.50 7.90
N GLY A 144 -2.97 15.54 7.29
CA GLY A 144 -4.18 15.79 6.52
C GLY A 144 -5.27 16.49 7.34
N VAL A 145 -5.51 16.06 8.58
CA VAL A 145 -6.46 16.75 9.48
C VAL A 145 -5.89 18.06 10.00
N ARG A 146 -4.59 18.10 10.33
CA ARG A 146 -3.94 19.29 10.93
C ARG A 146 -3.84 20.47 9.98
N LEU A 147 -3.46 20.20 8.74
CA LEU A 147 -3.17 21.20 7.70
C LEU A 147 -4.33 21.37 6.71
N GLY A 148 -5.33 20.48 6.75
CA GLY A 148 -6.51 20.54 5.90
C GLY A 148 -7.66 21.36 6.47
N ASP A 149 -8.80 21.28 5.79
CA ASP A 149 -9.98 22.14 6.02
C ASP A 149 -10.66 21.95 7.39
N ILE A 150 -10.36 20.85 8.09
CA ILE A 150 -10.87 20.57 9.45
C ILE A 150 -10.24 21.50 10.50
N GLY A 151 -9.02 22.00 10.23
CA GLY A 151 -8.31 22.96 11.06
C GLY A 151 -7.58 22.36 12.27
N PRO A 152 -6.63 23.12 12.84
CA PRO A 152 -5.81 22.67 13.98
C PRO A 152 -6.65 22.48 15.26
N GLY A 153 -6.22 21.54 16.12
CA GLY A 153 -6.81 21.32 17.45
C GLY A 153 -7.88 20.22 17.54
N LYS A 154 -8.23 19.55 16.42
CA LYS A 154 -9.16 18.41 16.41
C LYS A 154 -8.43 17.08 16.65
N TYR A 155 -7.91 16.88 17.86
CA TYR A 155 -7.11 15.70 18.23
C TYR A 155 -7.85 14.36 18.02
N VAL A 156 -9.15 14.31 18.29
CA VAL A 156 -9.95 13.09 18.06
C VAL A 156 -10.01 12.76 16.56
N ALA A 157 -10.17 13.76 15.70
CA ALA A 157 -10.17 13.56 14.25
C ALA A 157 -8.79 13.10 13.75
N MET A 158 -7.69 13.63 14.31
CA MET A 158 -6.33 13.18 13.99
C MET A 158 -6.09 11.73 14.38
N LEU A 159 -6.53 11.32 15.58
CA LEU A 159 -6.42 9.94 16.05
C LEU A 159 -7.26 9.00 15.20
N LEU A 160 -8.49 9.38 14.88
CA LEU A 160 -9.40 8.57 14.07
C LEU A 160 -8.89 8.44 12.63
N CYS A 161 -8.46 9.53 12.00
CA CYS A 161 -7.90 9.48 10.65
C CYS A 161 -6.55 8.74 10.62
N GLY A 162 -5.69 8.94 11.61
CA GLY A 162 -4.43 8.20 11.74
C GLY A 162 -4.65 6.68 11.86
N THR A 163 -5.53 6.26 12.78
CA THR A 163 -5.84 4.84 12.97
C THR A 163 -6.48 4.21 11.73
N LEU A 164 -7.38 4.93 11.05
CA LEU A 164 -7.99 4.46 9.79
C LEU A 164 -6.99 4.40 8.64
N CYS A 165 -6.03 5.32 8.53
CA CYS A 165 -4.95 5.21 7.54
C CYS A 165 -4.09 3.97 7.78
N GLY A 166 -3.76 3.65 9.04
CA GLY A 166 -2.91 2.51 9.39
C GLY A 166 -3.61 1.15 9.30
N GLY A 167 -4.91 1.09 9.62
CA GLY A 167 -5.68 -0.16 9.74
C GLY A 167 -6.84 -0.33 8.75
N GLY A 168 -7.17 0.70 7.96
CA GLY A 168 -8.40 0.72 7.17
C GLY A 168 -8.46 -0.30 6.05
N GLY A 169 -7.33 -0.74 5.49
CA GLY A 169 -7.32 -1.87 4.54
C GLY A 169 -7.95 -3.14 5.11
N GLY A 170 -7.82 -3.38 6.42
CA GLY A 170 -8.44 -4.53 7.11
C GLY A 170 -9.95 -4.40 7.31
N ILE A 171 -10.47 -3.17 7.35
CA ILE A 171 -11.92 -2.89 7.45
C ILE A 171 -12.60 -3.33 6.16
N TRP A 172 -11.99 -3.00 5.01
CA TRP A 172 -12.50 -3.38 3.69
C TRP A 172 -12.27 -4.84 3.35
N ALA A 173 -11.18 -5.43 3.84
CA ALA A 173 -10.88 -6.84 3.62
C ALA A 173 -11.80 -7.80 4.38
N GLY A 174 -12.55 -7.33 5.38
CA GLY A 174 -13.60 -8.07 6.10
C GLY A 174 -13.11 -9.39 6.72
N LYS A 175 -12.80 -9.39 8.03
CA LYS A 175 -12.42 -10.60 8.81
C LYS A 175 -11.55 -11.58 8.00
N GLN A 176 -10.25 -11.28 7.91
CA GLN A 176 -9.25 -12.34 7.86
C GLN A 176 -9.32 -13.11 9.19
N ALA A 177 -10.27 -14.03 9.30
CA ALA A 177 -10.22 -15.07 10.29
C ALA A 177 -8.97 -15.89 9.97
N ARG A 178 -7.87 -15.54 10.63
CA ARG A 178 -6.75 -16.43 10.82
C ARG A 178 -7.32 -17.68 11.50
N CYS A 179 -7.44 -18.75 10.74
CA CYS A 179 -7.34 -20.10 11.25
C CYS A 179 -6.05 -20.68 10.67
#